data_AF-A0A3D8R3L9-F1
#
_entry.id   AF-A0A3D8R3L9-F1
#
_cell.length_a   1.000
_cell.length_b   1.000
_cell.length_c   1.000
_cell.angle_alpha   90.00
_cell.angle_beta   90.00
_cell.angle_gamma   90.00
#
_symmetry.space_group_name_H-M   'P 1'
#
loop_
_entity.id
_entity.type
_entity.pdbx_description
1 polymer ?
#
loop_
_entity_poly.entity_id
_entity_poly.type
_entity_poly.pdbx_seq_one_letter_code
_entity_poly.pdbx_strand_id
1 'polypeptide(L)'
;MSNSCSTFNKTEPERLLRKSEMGQSLERLEDREFEDISETDSEDCSSDGTLLPSPCRDEKFNDDLHLRSIRTWQYRAIGLGLATVFIVFGIGSIISTIMSSSVSPGPIINMGRCGLTVQEARDNGCVFDLMMSGWVHPPCYDKDLSDQFLRVNNFTFYREKEGINILTEAEARLGNYEVIYSHGTFHYQHCAYIWAKQVRANQKSPLVLDSMSRSKEHVEHCWNRVGSPNITQLPLATGTKIKRSAFKLQCIIGDAEVP
;
A
#
# COMPACT_ATOMS: atom_id res chain seq x y z
N MET A 1 -1.22 12.28 43.47
CA MET A 1 -0.45 12.79 42.30
C MET A 1 -1.22 12.37 41.07
N SER A 2 -2.02 13.29 40.55
CA SER A 2 -3.04 13.06 39.54
C SER A 2 -2.67 13.92 38.34
N ASN A 3 -2.37 13.32 37.19
CA ASN A 3 -2.16 14.03 35.93
C ASN A 3 -3.33 13.73 35.00
N SER A 4 -4.24 14.69 34.91
CA SER A 4 -5.27 14.78 33.88
C SER A 4 -4.69 15.58 32.71
N CYS A 5 -4.65 15.00 31.51
CA CYS A 5 -4.28 15.70 30.28
C CYS A 5 -5.57 16.18 29.62
N SER A 6 -5.86 17.47 29.79
CA SER A 6 -7.02 18.15 29.21
C SER A 6 -6.80 18.43 27.72
N THR A 7 -7.64 17.82 26.88
CA THR A 7 -7.78 18.16 25.46
C THR A 7 -8.44 19.54 25.31
N PHE A 8 -7.71 20.50 24.73
CA PHE A 8 -8.24 21.82 24.39
C PHE A 8 -9.02 21.73 23.06
N ASN A 9 -10.35 21.56 23.16
CA ASN A 9 -11.25 21.70 22.02
C ASN A 9 -11.30 23.18 21.62
N LYS A 10 -10.65 23.54 20.50
CA LYS A 10 -10.96 24.81 19.83
C LYS A 10 -12.34 24.71 19.22
N THR A 11 -13.27 25.43 19.82
CA THR A 11 -14.67 25.48 19.43
C THR A 11 -14.84 26.08 18.03
N GLU A 12 -15.92 25.67 17.36
CA GLU A 12 -16.35 26.06 16.03
C GLU A 12 -16.40 27.58 15.71
N PRO A 13 -16.62 28.53 16.66
CA PRO A 13 -16.66 29.95 16.31
C PRO A 13 -15.30 30.55 15.91
N GLU A 14 -14.15 29.99 16.33
CA GLU A 14 -12.84 30.50 15.88
C GLU A 14 -12.55 30.23 14.39
N ARG A 15 -13.13 29.14 13.84
CA ARG A 15 -12.94 28.78 12.42
C ARG A 15 -13.75 29.69 11.50
N LEU A 16 -14.91 30.16 11.97
CA LEU A 16 -15.77 31.09 11.24
C LEU A 16 -15.24 32.53 11.29
N LEU A 17 -14.66 32.96 12.42
CA LEU A 17 -13.95 34.24 12.52
C LEU A 17 -12.77 34.32 11.53
N ARG A 18 -11.95 33.26 11.43
CA ARG A 18 -10.81 33.22 10.49
C ARG A 18 -11.24 33.22 9.02
N LYS A 19 -12.39 32.61 8.69
CA LYS A 19 -12.96 32.66 7.33
C LYS A 19 -13.54 34.04 6.99
N SER A 20 -14.14 34.71 7.96
CA SER A 20 -14.64 36.09 7.84
C SER A 20 -13.50 37.09 7.59
N GLU A 21 -12.41 36.99 8.36
CA GLU A 21 -11.23 37.87 8.19
C GLU A 21 -10.50 37.67 6.85
N MET A 22 -10.49 36.43 6.35
CA MET A 22 -9.88 36.09 5.06
C MET A 22 -10.77 36.48 3.87
N GLY A 23 -12.10 36.43 4.03
CA GLY A 23 -13.07 36.95 3.05
C GLY A 23 -13.03 38.47 2.95
N GLN A 24 -12.99 39.17 4.09
CA GLN A 24 -12.84 40.64 4.12
C GLN A 24 -11.48 41.13 3.63
N SER A 25 -10.43 40.30 3.66
CA SER A 25 -9.13 40.63 3.05
C SER A 25 -9.12 40.43 1.54
N LEU A 26 -9.92 39.51 1.00
CA LEU A 26 -9.98 39.24 -0.42
C LEU A 26 -10.87 40.26 -1.14
N GLU A 27 -12.01 40.63 -0.57
CA GLU A 27 -12.87 41.72 -1.08
C GLU A 27 -12.13 43.07 -1.04
N ARG A 28 -11.32 43.34 0.00
CA ARG A 28 -10.47 44.54 0.08
C ARG A 28 -9.32 44.56 -0.93
N LEU A 29 -8.98 43.42 -1.55
CA LEU A 29 -7.98 43.33 -2.60
C LEU A 29 -8.61 43.46 -4.00
N GLU A 30 -9.84 42.98 -4.20
CA GLU A 30 -10.58 43.18 -5.47
C GLU A 30 -11.16 44.60 -5.61
N ASP A 31 -11.57 45.24 -4.51
CA ASP A 31 -12.02 46.65 -4.53
C ASP A 31 -10.87 47.65 -4.75
N ARG A 32 -9.60 47.23 -4.56
CA ARG A 32 -8.42 48.06 -4.81
C ARG A 32 -8.01 48.16 -6.28
N GLU A 33 -8.59 47.35 -7.16
CA GLU A 33 -8.22 47.34 -8.58
C GLU A 33 -9.22 48.10 -9.48
N PHE A 34 -10.27 48.72 -8.90
CA PHE A 34 -11.33 49.36 -9.69
C PHE A 34 -11.61 50.86 -9.42
N GLU A 35 -10.96 51.50 -8.44
CA GLU A 35 -11.04 52.96 -8.25
C GLU A 35 -9.64 53.57 -8.09
N ASP A 36 -9.00 53.92 -9.20
CA ASP A 36 -8.24 55.17 -9.31
C ASP A 36 -8.12 55.57 -10.80
N ILE A 37 -9.26 55.89 -11.39
CA ILE A 37 -9.32 56.74 -12.58
C ILE A 37 -10.13 57.96 -12.16
N SER A 38 -9.45 59.00 -11.66
CA SER A 38 -9.62 60.38 -12.13
C SER A 38 -8.86 61.37 -11.25
N GLU A 39 -8.09 62.24 -11.94
CA GLU A 39 -7.77 63.62 -11.55
C GLU A 39 -6.87 63.80 -10.33
N THR A 40 -5.80 64.59 -10.33
CA THR A 40 -5.38 65.77 -11.07
C THR A 40 -3.92 65.98 -10.60
N ASP A 41 -2.97 66.38 -11.43
CA ASP A 41 -2.66 67.80 -11.48
C ASP A 41 -1.96 68.15 -12.79
N SER A 42 -2.56 69.13 -13.44
CA SER A 42 -1.91 70.13 -14.25
C SER A 42 -0.64 70.65 -13.58
N GLU A 43 0.52 70.45 -14.23
CA GLU A 43 1.54 71.49 -14.26
C GLU A 43 1.86 71.83 -15.70
N ASP A 44 1.25 72.94 -16.09
CA ASP A 44 1.70 73.85 -17.12
C ASP A 44 3.22 74.05 -17.02
N CYS A 45 3.93 73.73 -18.10
CA CYS A 45 5.19 74.39 -18.43
C CYS A 45 5.10 74.83 -19.89
N SER A 46 4.25 75.83 -20.11
CA SER A 46 4.53 76.90 -21.05
C SER A 46 5.99 77.37 -20.88
N SER A 47 6.83 77.03 -21.84
CA SER A 47 7.88 77.93 -22.30
C SER A 47 8.21 77.59 -23.75
N ASP A 48 7.73 78.49 -24.60
CA ASP A 48 8.37 79.03 -25.79
C ASP A 48 9.63 78.30 -26.32
N GLY A 49 9.62 78.05 -27.64
CA GLY A 49 10.79 78.29 -28.47
C GLY A 49 12.06 77.47 -28.23
N THR A 50 12.01 76.21 -28.64
CA THR A 50 13.10 75.51 -29.37
C THR A 50 14.45 75.35 -28.66
N LEU A 51 14.51 74.42 -27.71
CA LEU A 51 15.61 73.46 -27.59
C LEU A 51 15.03 72.05 -27.82
N LEU A 52 15.74 71.21 -28.57
CA LEU A 52 15.31 69.87 -28.96
C LEU A 52 14.87 69.02 -27.75
N PRO A 53 13.87 68.12 -27.90
CA PRO A 53 13.28 67.36 -26.80
C PRO A 53 14.17 66.19 -26.35
N SER A 54 14.12 65.87 -25.07
CA SER A 54 14.81 64.73 -24.44
C SER A 54 14.17 63.36 -24.80
N PRO A 55 14.93 62.25 -24.68
CA PRO A 55 14.58 60.94 -25.19
C PRO A 55 13.83 60.09 -24.15
N CYS A 56 12.51 60.02 -24.22
CA CYS A 56 11.71 59.20 -23.28
C CYS A 56 10.85 58.12 -23.95
N ARG A 57 10.99 57.87 -25.26
CA ARG A 57 10.16 56.89 -26.00
C ARG A 57 10.85 55.56 -26.31
N ASP A 58 12.17 55.46 -26.14
CA ASP A 58 12.94 54.28 -26.56
C ASP A 58 13.19 53.23 -25.46
N GLU A 59 13.08 53.57 -24.17
CA GLU A 59 13.31 52.61 -23.08
C GLU A 59 12.16 51.59 -22.94
N LYS A 60 10.90 52.06 -22.88
CA LYS A 60 9.73 51.19 -22.67
C LYS A 60 9.49 50.17 -23.79
N PHE A 61 9.79 50.55 -25.04
CA PHE A 61 9.66 49.64 -26.20
C PHE A 61 10.75 48.55 -26.20
N ASN A 62 11.97 48.90 -25.78
CA ASN A 62 13.07 47.95 -25.63
C ASN A 62 12.83 47.00 -24.45
N ASP A 63 12.26 47.48 -23.35
CA ASP A 63 11.87 46.65 -22.21
C ASP A 63 10.77 45.65 -22.58
N ASP A 64 9.73 46.08 -23.31
CA ASP A 64 8.66 45.20 -23.80
C ASP A 64 9.17 44.12 -24.79
N LEU A 65 10.13 44.48 -25.66
CA LEU A 65 10.80 43.54 -26.56
C LEU A 65 11.67 42.54 -25.80
N HIS A 66 12.40 43.00 -24.79
CA HIS A 66 13.26 42.17 -23.96
C HIS A 66 12.45 41.18 -23.12
N LEU A 67 11.34 41.62 -22.52
CA LEU A 67 10.40 40.75 -21.79
C LEU A 67 9.71 39.72 -22.70
N ARG A 68 9.33 40.10 -23.93
CA ARG A 68 8.82 39.15 -24.94
C ARG A 68 9.88 38.13 -25.36
N SER A 69 11.12 38.57 -25.53
CA SER A 69 12.25 37.71 -25.87
C SER A 69 12.54 36.67 -24.78
N ILE A 70 12.61 37.10 -23.51
CA ILE A 70 12.79 36.21 -22.35
C ILE A 70 11.64 35.20 -22.27
N ARG A 71 10.39 35.65 -22.41
CA ARG A 71 9.21 34.79 -22.34
C ARG A 71 9.19 33.73 -23.45
N THR A 72 9.57 34.09 -24.68
CA THR A 72 9.66 33.11 -25.78
C THR A 72 10.80 32.10 -25.55
N TRP A 73 11.94 32.53 -25.02
CA TRP A 73 13.02 31.63 -24.62
C TRP A 73 12.60 30.67 -23.50
N GLN A 74 11.89 31.17 -22.50
CA GLN A 74 11.33 30.35 -21.42
C GLN A 74 10.35 29.30 -21.96
N TYR A 75 9.41 29.67 -22.83
CA TYR A 75 8.48 28.70 -23.43
C TYR A 75 9.18 27.67 -24.32
N ARG A 76 10.23 28.04 -25.04
CA ARG A 76 11.03 27.09 -25.84
C ARG A 76 11.81 26.14 -24.94
N ALA A 77 12.40 26.63 -23.86
CA ALA A 77 13.10 25.80 -22.88
C ALA A 77 12.15 24.81 -22.18
N ILE A 78 10.96 25.29 -21.78
CA ILE A 78 9.91 24.43 -21.20
C ILE A 78 9.43 23.40 -22.23
N GLY A 79 9.17 23.80 -23.47
CA GLY A 79 8.72 22.90 -24.53
C GLY A 79 9.75 21.80 -24.85
N LEU A 80 11.03 22.16 -24.90
CA LEU A 80 12.12 21.19 -25.07
C LEU A 80 12.23 20.25 -23.86
N GLY A 81 12.10 20.76 -22.65
CA GLY A 81 12.07 19.95 -21.43
C GLY A 81 10.89 18.97 -21.39
N LEU A 82 9.69 19.40 -21.79
CA LEU A 82 8.52 18.53 -21.87
C LEU A 82 8.70 17.47 -22.98
N ALA A 83 9.22 17.86 -24.14
CA ALA A 83 9.46 16.93 -25.25
C ALA A 83 10.48 15.84 -24.86
N THR A 84 11.57 16.18 -24.18
CA THR A 84 12.54 15.18 -23.72
C THR A 84 11.95 14.24 -22.69
N VAL A 85 11.13 14.74 -21.76
CA VAL A 85 10.37 13.91 -20.81
C VAL A 85 9.46 12.94 -21.56
N PHE A 86 8.64 13.40 -22.50
CA PHE A 86 7.75 12.52 -23.27
C PHE A 86 8.51 11.47 -24.08
N ILE A 87 9.67 11.82 -24.64
CA ILE A 87 10.52 10.87 -25.38
C ILE A 87 11.09 9.81 -24.44
N VAL A 88 11.61 10.19 -23.27
CA VAL A 88 12.18 9.24 -22.29
C VAL A 88 11.11 8.30 -21.76
N PHE A 89 9.94 8.82 -21.36
CA PHE A 89 8.83 7.98 -20.90
C PHE A 89 8.24 7.12 -22.02
N GLY A 90 8.16 7.64 -23.25
CA GLY A 90 7.69 6.91 -24.42
C GLY A 90 8.61 5.76 -24.81
N ILE A 91 9.93 6.02 -24.91
CA ILE A 91 10.93 4.99 -25.18
C ILE A 91 10.97 3.96 -24.05
N GLY A 92 10.91 4.39 -22.78
CA GLY A 92 10.85 3.50 -21.63
C GLY A 92 9.64 2.57 -21.66
N SER A 93 8.47 3.07 -22.07
CA SER A 93 7.24 2.29 -22.23
C SER A 93 7.36 1.24 -23.35
N ILE A 94 7.96 1.61 -24.48
CA ILE A 94 8.19 0.70 -25.62
C ILE A 94 9.20 -0.40 -25.23
N ILE A 95 10.30 -0.05 -24.56
CA ILE A 95 11.28 -1.02 -24.09
C ILE A 95 10.65 -1.98 -23.06
N SER A 96 9.85 -1.46 -22.13
CA SER A 96 9.15 -2.26 -21.11
C SER A 96 8.17 -3.26 -21.74
N THR A 97 7.40 -2.85 -22.74
CA THR A 97 6.48 -3.74 -23.47
C THR A 97 7.22 -4.82 -24.25
N ILE A 98 8.35 -4.50 -24.89
CA ILE A 98 9.18 -5.48 -25.61
C ILE A 98 9.78 -6.50 -24.64
N MET A 99 10.32 -6.06 -23.49
CA MET A 99 10.84 -6.98 -22.46
C MET A 99 9.74 -7.87 -21.87
N SER A 100 8.58 -7.31 -21.57
CA SER A 100 7.44 -8.03 -20.99
C SER A 100 6.85 -9.07 -21.95
N SER A 101 6.91 -8.81 -23.27
CA SER A 101 6.38 -9.71 -24.30
C SER A 101 7.25 -10.95 -24.55
N SER A 102 8.46 -10.99 -24.00
CA SER A 102 9.41 -12.10 -24.18
C SER A 102 9.31 -13.20 -23.10
N VAL A 103 8.47 -13.01 -22.08
CA VAL A 103 8.19 -14.02 -21.06
C VAL A 103 6.92 -14.76 -21.46
N SER A 104 7.07 -15.88 -22.17
CA SER A 104 5.95 -16.83 -22.30
C SER A 104 5.52 -17.25 -20.89
N PRO A 105 4.22 -17.20 -20.53
CA PRO A 105 3.76 -17.73 -19.26
C PRO A 105 4.20 -19.19 -19.18
N GLY A 106 5.07 -19.51 -18.22
CA GLY A 106 5.51 -20.88 -18.00
C GLY A 106 4.29 -21.80 -17.77
N PRO A 107 4.43 -23.12 -17.98
CA PRO A 107 3.32 -24.04 -17.77
C PRO A 107 2.80 -23.93 -16.34
N ILE A 108 1.48 -23.76 -16.19
CA ILE A 108 0.81 -23.83 -14.89
C ILE A 108 0.75 -25.29 -14.46
N ILE A 109 1.35 -25.61 -13.32
CA ILE A 109 1.32 -26.96 -12.73
C ILE A 109 0.52 -26.90 -11.45
N ASN A 110 -0.61 -27.59 -11.41
CA ASN A 110 -1.35 -27.86 -10.19
C ASN A 110 -1.04 -29.29 -9.73
N MET A 111 -0.40 -29.44 -8.58
CA MET A 111 -0.03 -30.75 -8.03
C MET A 111 -1.21 -31.50 -7.42
N GLY A 112 -2.40 -30.90 -7.41
CA GLY A 112 -3.60 -31.49 -6.82
C GLY A 112 -3.62 -31.41 -5.30
N ARG A 113 -4.48 -32.23 -4.70
CA ARG A 113 -4.65 -32.34 -3.24
C ARG A 113 -3.78 -33.48 -2.71
N CYS A 114 -3.35 -33.35 -1.46
CA CYS A 114 -2.58 -34.39 -0.78
C CYS A 114 -3.36 -35.66 -0.43
N GLY A 115 -4.68 -35.71 -0.58
CA GLY A 115 -5.52 -36.84 -0.16
C GLY A 115 -6.48 -36.46 0.98
N LEU A 116 -7.35 -37.39 1.36
CA LEU A 116 -8.44 -37.24 2.35
C LEU A 116 -8.08 -37.78 3.75
N THR A 117 -6.99 -38.53 3.89
CA THR A 117 -6.54 -39.03 5.18
C THR A 117 -5.12 -38.59 5.48
N VAL A 118 -4.73 -38.68 6.75
CA VAL A 118 -3.33 -38.44 7.13
C VAL A 118 -2.41 -39.44 6.44
N GLN A 119 -2.86 -40.70 6.30
CA GLN A 119 -2.08 -41.73 5.64
C GLN A 119 -1.91 -41.44 4.15
N GLU A 120 -3.00 -41.12 3.44
CA GLU A 120 -2.92 -40.73 2.01
C GLU A 120 -2.01 -39.52 1.79
N ALA A 121 -2.04 -38.52 2.68
CA ALA A 121 -1.14 -37.37 2.59
C ALA A 121 0.33 -37.75 2.71
N ARG A 122 0.67 -38.71 3.56
CA ARG A 122 2.03 -39.24 3.67
C ARG A 122 2.41 -40.08 2.46
N ASP A 123 1.50 -40.94 2.00
CA ASP A 123 1.72 -41.80 0.84
C ASP A 123 1.93 -40.97 -0.44
N ASN A 124 1.28 -39.80 -0.54
CA ASN A 124 1.46 -38.82 -1.62
C ASN A 124 2.68 -37.89 -1.42
N GLY A 125 3.50 -38.10 -0.39
CA GLY A 125 4.72 -37.34 -0.13
C GLY A 125 4.49 -35.89 0.30
N CYS A 126 3.30 -35.55 0.82
CA CYS A 126 3.01 -34.22 1.34
C CYS A 126 3.59 -34.01 2.74
N VAL A 127 3.77 -32.73 3.09
CA VAL A 127 4.25 -32.28 4.40
C VAL A 127 3.15 -31.47 5.07
N PHE A 128 3.04 -31.59 6.40
CA PHE A 128 2.09 -30.81 7.18
C PHE A 128 2.70 -29.46 7.57
N ASP A 129 2.10 -28.37 7.10
CA ASP A 129 2.44 -27.01 7.52
C ASP A 129 1.52 -26.63 8.69
N LEU A 130 2.05 -26.63 9.90
CA LEU A 130 1.30 -26.28 11.12
C LEU A 130 0.77 -24.85 11.08
N MET A 131 1.53 -23.91 10.49
CA MET A 131 1.05 -22.54 10.31
C MET A 131 -0.13 -22.48 9.36
N MET A 132 -0.16 -23.28 8.28
CA MET A 132 -1.38 -23.42 7.43
C MET A 132 -2.42 -24.35 8.02
N SER A 133 -2.09 -25.10 9.08
CA SER A 133 -2.87 -26.20 9.63
C SER A 133 -3.28 -27.25 8.59
N GLY A 134 -2.47 -27.51 7.56
CA GLY A 134 -2.85 -28.36 6.42
C GLY A 134 -1.69 -29.08 5.75
N TRP A 135 -2.03 -30.15 5.01
CA TRP A 135 -1.08 -30.92 4.20
C TRP A 135 -0.87 -30.25 2.84
N VAL A 136 0.39 -30.08 2.44
CA VAL A 136 0.77 -29.40 1.20
C VAL A 136 1.93 -30.14 0.52
N HIS A 137 2.02 -30.07 -0.81
CA HIS A 137 3.17 -30.60 -1.51
C HIS A 137 4.45 -29.81 -1.17
N PRO A 138 5.63 -30.48 -1.15
CA PRO A 138 6.90 -29.86 -0.75
C PRO A 138 7.22 -28.52 -1.41
N PRO A 139 6.95 -28.28 -2.72
CA PRO A 139 7.27 -26.99 -3.34
C PRO A 139 6.55 -25.79 -2.72
N CYS A 140 5.36 -25.99 -2.13
CA CYS A 140 4.58 -24.92 -1.51
C CYS A 140 4.75 -24.86 0.02
N TYR A 141 5.64 -25.67 0.61
CA TYR A 141 5.96 -25.61 2.03
C TYR A 141 7.21 -24.74 2.25
N ASP A 142 7.04 -23.56 2.85
CA ASP A 142 8.16 -22.72 3.29
C ASP A 142 8.44 -23.00 4.77
N LYS A 143 9.27 -24.01 5.02
CA LYS A 143 9.62 -24.46 6.38
C LYS A 143 10.21 -23.33 7.22
N ASP A 144 11.14 -22.56 6.66
CA ASP A 144 11.84 -21.51 7.41
C ASP A 144 10.89 -20.39 7.83
N LEU A 145 9.98 -20.00 6.93
CA LEU A 145 8.94 -19.02 7.24
C LEU A 145 7.94 -19.55 8.28
N SER A 146 7.47 -20.80 8.12
CA SER A 146 6.54 -21.42 9.06
C SER A 146 7.16 -21.48 10.46
N ASP A 147 8.43 -21.91 10.56
CA ASP A 147 9.17 -21.97 11.81
C ASP A 147 9.43 -20.58 12.42
N GLN A 148 9.67 -19.56 11.59
CA GLN A 148 9.81 -18.18 12.07
C GLN A 148 8.55 -17.70 12.78
N PHE A 149 7.38 -17.93 12.19
CA PHE A 149 6.10 -17.50 12.75
C PHE A 149 5.70 -18.29 14.00
N LEU A 150 6.00 -19.59 14.05
CA LEU A 150 5.75 -20.41 15.25
C LEU A 150 6.58 -19.97 16.45
N ARG A 151 7.82 -19.48 16.23
CA ARG A 151 8.71 -18.98 17.29
C ARG A 151 8.29 -17.65 17.90
N VAL A 152 7.49 -16.82 17.21
CA VAL A 152 7.16 -15.47 17.69
C VAL A 152 6.54 -15.50 19.09
N ASN A 153 5.68 -16.48 19.35
CA ASN A 153 4.94 -16.57 20.62
C ASN A 153 5.13 -17.90 21.37
N ASN A 154 6.05 -18.78 20.94
CA ASN A 154 6.26 -20.12 21.53
C ASN A 154 4.94 -20.82 21.86
N PHE A 155 4.10 -21.00 20.84
CA PHE A 155 2.73 -21.44 21.02
C PHE A 155 2.61 -22.75 21.80
N THR A 156 1.78 -22.74 22.83
CA THR A 156 1.31 -23.97 23.47
C THR A 156 0.09 -24.47 22.73
N PHE A 157 0.03 -25.78 22.50
CA PHE A 157 -1.10 -26.45 21.87
C PHE A 157 -1.81 -27.34 22.88
N TYR A 158 -3.12 -27.49 22.72
CA TYR A 158 -3.98 -28.28 23.60
C TYR A 158 -4.87 -29.20 22.77
N ARG A 159 -5.14 -30.40 23.27
CA ARG A 159 -6.02 -31.37 22.59
C ARG A 159 -7.49 -30.96 22.67
N GLU A 160 -7.86 -30.25 23.73
CA GLU A 160 -9.22 -29.79 23.99
C GLU A 160 -9.30 -28.31 24.36
N LYS A 161 -10.53 -27.78 24.41
CA LYS A 161 -10.78 -26.35 24.64
C LYS A 161 -10.46 -25.93 26.08
N GLU A 162 -10.60 -26.87 27.01
CA GLU A 162 -10.39 -26.69 28.44
C GLU A 162 -8.92 -26.42 28.78
N GLY A 163 -7.99 -26.75 27.88
CA GLY A 163 -6.57 -26.43 28.02
C GLY A 163 -5.84 -27.27 29.07
N ILE A 164 -6.27 -28.52 29.28
CA ILE A 164 -5.74 -29.40 30.32
C ILE A 164 -4.59 -30.25 29.75
N ASN A 165 -4.81 -30.89 28.61
CA ASN A 165 -3.86 -31.79 27.96
C ASN A 165 -3.05 -31.03 26.91
N ILE A 166 -1.79 -30.73 27.28
CA ILE A 166 -0.83 -30.10 26.38
C ILE A 166 -0.43 -31.09 25.26
N LEU A 167 -0.29 -30.54 24.06
CA LEU A 167 0.28 -31.19 22.89
C LEU A 167 1.59 -30.47 22.56
N THR A 168 2.68 -31.22 22.39
CA THR A 168 3.95 -30.61 22.00
C THR A 168 3.88 -30.06 20.57
N GLU A 169 4.67 -29.03 20.25
CA GLU A 169 4.76 -28.53 18.87
C GLU A 169 5.19 -29.65 17.90
N ALA A 170 6.12 -30.52 18.32
CA ALA A 170 6.56 -31.67 17.54
C ALA A 170 5.40 -32.60 17.19
N GLU A 171 4.52 -32.92 18.14
CA GLU A 171 3.31 -33.70 17.88
C GLU A 171 2.30 -32.95 17.00
N ALA A 172 2.12 -31.63 17.22
CA ALA A 172 1.25 -30.80 16.40
C ALA A 172 1.71 -30.77 14.92
N ARG A 173 3.02 -30.77 14.67
CA ARG A 173 3.60 -30.85 13.33
C ARG A 173 3.36 -32.19 12.63
N LEU A 174 2.96 -33.25 13.36
CA LEU A 174 2.58 -34.52 12.73
C LEU A 174 1.22 -34.47 12.04
N GLY A 175 0.37 -33.47 12.36
CA GLY A 175 -0.97 -33.35 11.80
C GLY A 175 -1.92 -34.52 12.15
N ASN A 176 -1.60 -35.29 13.20
CA ASN A 176 -2.38 -36.46 13.67
C ASN A 176 -3.59 -36.06 14.53
N TYR A 177 -4.33 -35.06 14.10
CA TYR A 177 -5.51 -34.57 14.81
C TYR A 177 -6.55 -34.02 13.83
N GLU A 178 -7.80 -33.94 14.29
CA GLU A 178 -8.85 -33.19 13.59
C GLU A 178 -8.88 -31.74 14.08
N VAL A 179 -8.81 -31.56 15.40
CA VAL A 179 -8.88 -30.26 16.06
C VAL A 179 -7.85 -30.22 17.18
N ILE A 180 -7.16 -29.08 17.30
CA ILE A 180 -6.40 -28.69 18.49
C ILE A 180 -6.72 -27.23 18.82
N TYR A 181 -6.28 -26.77 19.97
CA TYR A 181 -6.45 -25.39 20.44
C TYR A 181 -5.10 -24.76 20.73
N SER A 182 -5.00 -23.46 20.54
CA SER A 182 -3.81 -22.68 20.92
C SER A 182 -4.21 -21.26 21.31
N HIS A 183 -3.22 -20.48 21.74
CA HIS A 183 -3.41 -19.11 22.20
C HIS A 183 -4.16 -18.27 21.17
N GLY A 184 -4.96 -17.31 21.63
CA GLY A 184 -5.78 -16.44 20.77
C GLY A 184 -4.98 -15.70 19.69
N THR A 185 -3.69 -15.45 19.92
CA THR A 185 -2.81 -14.79 18.94
C THR A 185 -2.45 -15.69 17.74
N PHE A 186 -2.63 -17.01 17.82
CA PHE A 186 -2.25 -17.94 16.75
C PHE A 186 -2.99 -17.64 15.45
N HIS A 187 -4.30 -17.36 15.51
CA HIS A 187 -5.08 -17.03 14.31
C HIS A 187 -4.49 -15.79 13.58
N TYR A 188 -4.08 -14.77 14.31
CA TYR A 188 -3.52 -13.55 13.71
C TYR A 188 -2.12 -13.78 13.15
N GLN A 189 -1.30 -14.60 13.80
CA GLN A 189 0.00 -15.03 13.24
C GLN A 189 -0.19 -15.86 11.98
N HIS A 190 -1.20 -16.74 11.90
CA HIS A 190 -1.57 -17.44 10.68
C HIS A 190 -1.94 -16.50 9.53
N CYS A 191 -2.78 -15.49 9.81
CA CYS A 191 -3.16 -14.50 8.80
C CYS A 191 -1.95 -13.69 8.31
N ALA A 192 -1.08 -13.24 9.21
CA ALA A 192 0.14 -12.52 8.84
C ALA A 192 1.14 -13.41 8.08
N TYR A 193 1.23 -14.70 8.43
CA TYR A 193 2.04 -15.70 7.74
C TYR A 193 1.61 -15.87 6.28
N ILE A 194 0.30 -15.90 5.99
CA ILE A 194 -0.21 -16.00 4.61
C ILE A 194 0.32 -14.85 3.74
N TRP A 195 0.29 -13.61 4.25
CA TRP A 195 0.84 -12.46 3.53
C TRP A 195 2.35 -12.56 3.35
N ALA A 196 3.08 -12.95 4.40
CA ALA A 196 4.52 -13.12 4.29
C ALA A 196 4.89 -14.20 3.25
N LYS A 197 4.08 -15.26 3.15
CA LYS A 197 4.23 -16.32 2.16
C LYS A 197 3.97 -15.82 0.75
N GLN A 198 2.93 -14.99 0.55
CA GLN A 198 2.68 -14.31 -0.73
C GLN A 198 3.85 -13.40 -1.14
N VAL A 199 4.37 -12.58 -0.22
CA VAL A 199 5.53 -11.70 -0.53
C VAL A 199 6.75 -12.51 -0.97
N ARG A 200 7.08 -13.59 -0.27
CA ARG A 200 8.21 -14.48 -0.63
C ARG A 200 7.98 -15.23 -1.94
N ALA A 201 6.75 -15.64 -2.21
CA ALA A 201 6.41 -16.33 -3.47
C ALA A 201 6.53 -15.39 -4.67
N ASN A 202 6.09 -14.13 -4.55
CA ASN A 202 6.16 -13.12 -5.61
C ASN A 202 7.59 -12.67 -5.97
N GLN A 203 8.58 -13.01 -5.15
CA GLN A 203 10.00 -12.75 -5.44
C GLN A 203 10.64 -13.83 -6.32
N LYS A 204 9.92 -14.90 -6.64
CA LYS A 204 10.42 -16.05 -7.39
C LYS A 204 9.60 -16.22 -8.67
N SER A 205 10.29 -16.60 -9.74
CA SER A 205 9.66 -17.05 -10.98
C SER A 205 10.13 -18.49 -11.28
N PRO A 206 9.22 -19.46 -11.47
CA PRO A 206 7.76 -19.31 -11.45
C PRO A 206 7.18 -19.08 -10.04
N LEU A 207 6.00 -18.46 -9.95
CA LEU A 207 5.27 -18.30 -8.68
C LEU A 207 4.87 -19.66 -8.11
N VAL A 208 5.33 -20.00 -6.90
CA VAL A 208 4.97 -21.24 -6.21
C VAL A 208 4.21 -20.91 -4.93
N LEU A 209 2.92 -21.25 -4.88
CA LEU A 209 2.07 -20.90 -3.75
C LEU A 209 0.84 -21.82 -3.67
N ASP A 210 0.37 -22.10 -2.46
CA ASP A 210 -0.83 -22.90 -2.28
C ASP A 210 -2.13 -22.14 -2.59
N SER A 211 -3.19 -22.88 -2.90
CA SER A 211 -4.49 -22.34 -3.28
C SER A 211 -5.14 -21.45 -2.22
N MET A 212 -4.93 -21.70 -0.94
CA MET A 212 -5.55 -20.88 0.13
C MET A 212 -4.80 -19.57 0.33
N SER A 213 -3.50 -19.53 0.08
CA SER A 213 -2.72 -18.28 0.02
C SER A 213 -2.92 -17.53 -1.31
N ARG A 214 -3.52 -18.14 -2.34
CA ARG A 214 -3.94 -17.49 -3.58
C ARG A 214 -5.40 -17.01 -3.57
N SER A 215 -6.29 -17.68 -2.83
CA SER A 215 -7.72 -17.35 -2.77
C SER A 215 -7.95 -15.94 -2.24
N LYS A 216 -8.72 -15.17 -3.00
CA LYS A 216 -9.10 -13.80 -2.64
C LYS A 216 -9.90 -13.76 -1.34
N GLU A 217 -10.91 -14.60 -1.22
CA GLU A 217 -11.83 -14.65 -0.07
C GLU A 217 -11.07 -14.96 1.21
N HIS A 218 -10.10 -15.88 1.13
CA HIS A 218 -9.28 -16.21 2.30
C HIS A 218 -8.32 -15.07 2.66
N VAL A 219 -7.69 -14.44 1.67
CA VAL A 219 -6.79 -13.29 1.89
C VAL A 219 -7.56 -12.10 2.46
N GLU A 220 -8.77 -11.81 1.97
CA GLU A 220 -9.64 -10.75 2.49
C GLU A 220 -10.10 -11.03 3.93
N HIS A 221 -10.44 -12.29 4.24
CA HIS A 221 -10.68 -12.70 5.62
C HIS A 221 -9.45 -12.44 6.49
N CYS A 222 -8.26 -12.86 6.06
CA CYS A 222 -7.02 -12.63 6.80
C CYS A 222 -6.75 -11.13 7.02
N TRP A 223 -6.94 -10.31 5.98
CA TRP A 223 -6.84 -8.85 6.04
C TRP A 223 -7.73 -8.26 7.13
N ASN A 224 -9.02 -8.59 7.07
CA ASN A 224 -10.00 -8.05 8.01
C ASN A 224 -9.75 -8.51 9.44
N ARG A 225 -9.30 -9.76 9.64
CA ARG A 225 -9.00 -10.29 10.98
C ARG A 225 -7.78 -9.61 11.60
N VAL A 226 -6.73 -9.35 10.83
CA VAL A 226 -5.54 -8.64 11.32
C VAL A 226 -5.86 -7.16 11.59
N GLY A 227 -6.62 -6.50 10.72
CA GLY A 227 -7.00 -5.10 10.89
C GLY A 227 -8.04 -4.84 11.98
N SER A 228 -8.77 -5.87 12.43
CA SER A 228 -9.80 -5.75 13.48
C SER A 228 -9.80 -7.00 14.38
N PRO A 229 -8.82 -7.12 15.29
CA PRO A 229 -8.68 -8.31 16.11
C PRO A 229 -9.78 -8.40 17.18
N ASN A 230 -10.26 -9.62 17.42
CA ASN A 230 -11.16 -9.92 18.53
C ASN A 230 -10.37 -9.90 19.85
N ILE A 231 -10.44 -8.77 20.54
CA ILE A 231 -9.72 -8.51 21.80
C ILE A 231 -10.12 -9.44 22.95
N THR A 232 -11.30 -10.04 22.89
CA THR A 232 -11.76 -10.99 23.93
C THR A 232 -11.17 -12.38 23.75
N GLN A 233 -10.79 -12.75 22.52
CA GLN A 233 -10.17 -14.03 22.21
C GLN A 233 -8.66 -14.00 22.37
N LEU A 234 -8.02 -12.86 22.11
CA LEU A 234 -6.57 -12.68 22.16
C LEU A 234 -5.90 -13.21 23.45
N PRO A 235 -6.38 -12.90 24.67
CA PRO A 235 -5.71 -13.32 25.90
C PRO A 235 -5.97 -14.78 26.29
N LEU A 236 -6.84 -15.51 25.58
CA LEU A 236 -7.21 -16.87 25.95
C LEU A 236 -6.13 -17.86 25.50
N ALA A 237 -5.69 -18.73 26.42
CA ALA A 237 -4.75 -19.82 26.15
C ALA A 237 -5.25 -20.81 25.08
N THR A 238 -6.57 -20.96 24.95
CA THR A 238 -7.26 -21.79 23.94
C THR A 238 -8.16 -20.95 23.02
N GLY A 239 -7.83 -19.66 22.83
CA GLY A 239 -8.62 -18.71 22.05
C GLY A 239 -8.71 -19.03 20.56
N THR A 240 -7.76 -19.78 20.03
CA THR A 240 -7.74 -20.23 18.63
C THR A 240 -8.08 -21.71 18.54
N LYS A 241 -9.14 -22.05 17.82
CA LYS A 241 -9.45 -23.41 17.39
C LYS A 241 -8.76 -23.68 16.06
N ILE A 242 -7.78 -24.57 16.07
CA ILE A 242 -7.04 -24.99 14.86
C ILE A 242 -7.68 -26.28 14.37
N LYS A 243 -8.34 -26.22 13.22
CA LYS A 243 -8.81 -27.43 12.54
C LYS A 243 -7.76 -27.84 11.54
N ARG A 244 -7.43 -29.14 11.47
CA ARG A 244 -6.68 -29.66 10.34
C ARG A 244 -7.49 -29.38 9.08
N SER A 245 -6.98 -28.49 8.22
CA SER A 245 -7.63 -28.12 6.98
C SER A 245 -7.78 -29.37 6.14
N ALA A 246 -9.01 -29.88 6.12
CA ALA A 246 -9.43 -31.02 5.34
C ALA A 246 -9.30 -30.65 3.85
N PHE A 247 -8.12 -30.92 3.28
CA PHE A 247 -7.92 -31.22 1.86
C PHE A 247 -7.98 -30.04 0.89
N LYS A 248 -7.94 -28.79 1.38
CA LYS A 248 -8.09 -27.60 0.52
C LYS A 248 -6.78 -26.98 0.00
N LEU A 249 -5.62 -27.41 0.49
CA LEU A 249 -4.35 -26.89 0.00
C LEU A 249 -3.92 -27.66 -1.25
N GLN A 250 -4.01 -26.98 -2.40
CA GLN A 250 -3.41 -27.43 -3.66
C GLN A 250 -2.15 -26.62 -3.91
N CYS A 251 -1.06 -27.27 -4.29
CA CYS A 251 0.17 -26.55 -4.65
C CYS A 251 0.14 -26.17 -6.13
N ILE A 252 0.28 -24.88 -6.42
CA ILE A 252 0.21 -24.34 -7.77
C ILE A 252 1.53 -23.64 -8.09
N ILE A 253 2.12 -24.02 -9.22
CA ILE A 253 3.35 -23.46 -9.80
C ILE A 253 2.96 -22.70 -11.07
N GLY A 254 3.41 -21.46 -11.19
CA GLY A 254 3.05 -20.54 -12.27
C GLY A 254 1.95 -19.56 -11.87
N ASP A 255 1.69 -18.61 -12.78
CA ASP A 255 0.73 -17.53 -12.58
C ASP A 255 -0.67 -18.03 -12.93
N ALA A 256 -1.42 -18.42 -11.89
CA ALA A 256 -2.75 -18.96 -12.02
C ALA A 256 -3.62 -18.32 -10.94
N GLU A 257 -4.74 -17.74 -11.38
CA GLU A 257 -5.75 -17.20 -10.49
C GLU A 257 -6.53 -18.35 -9.84
N VAL A 258 -6.80 -18.21 -8.54
CA VAL A 258 -7.65 -19.15 -7.80
C VAL A 258 -8.91 -18.37 -7.42
N PRO A 259 -10.10 -18.86 -7.84
CA PRO A 259 -11.37 -18.23 -7.51
C PRO A 259 -11.75 -18.40 -6.04
#